data_AF-A0A962BS50-F1
#
_entry.id   AF-A0A962BS50-F1
#
_cell.length_a   1.000
_cell.length_b   1.000
_cell.length_c   1.000
_cell.angle_alpha   90.00
_cell.angle_beta   90.00
_cell.angle_gamma   90.00
#
_symmetry.space_group_name_H-M   'P 1'
#
loop_
_entity.id
_entity.type
_entity.pdbx_description
1 polymer ?
#
loop_
_entity_poly.entity_id
_entity_poly.type
_entity_poly.pdbx_seq_one_letter_code
_entity_poly.pdbx_strand_id
1 'polypeptide(L)'
;MPNPFFVTLKNRGLIHIEGQDRHAFLQGLITNDIGLLKPGVILYACLLTPQGKFLHDFFIHEGENFLLLDCEGGVRARDLYERLLKYRLRADVQISVEENSPVYAVFGENNLGLPDPRHMEMGRRSFEKPAELEERAFEAWDRQRIGLTIPDGSRDLTPEKSTLDEGHIDRLNGVSYDKGCYVGQELTARMHYRGLGKKHLQTVPINALPVGAELRSSCGDVGLALVREEKSDD
;
A
#
# COMPACT_ATOMS: atom_id res chain seq x y z
N MET A 1 -26.73 6.82 6.91
CA MET A 1 -25.41 6.26 6.60
C MET A 1 -25.49 4.75 6.76
N PRO A 2 -24.75 3.94 5.98
CA PRO A 2 -24.78 2.49 6.15
C PRO A 2 -24.30 2.10 7.57
N ASN A 3 -24.89 1.04 8.13
CA ASN A 3 -24.46 0.50 9.42
C ASN A 3 -22.96 0.15 9.36
N PRO A 4 -22.19 0.43 10.43
CA PRO A 4 -20.78 0.05 10.48
C PRO A 4 -20.60 -1.46 10.32
N PHE A 5 -19.58 -1.83 9.55
CA PHE A 5 -19.24 -3.22 9.25
C PHE A 5 -17.73 -3.35 9.11
N PHE A 6 -17.21 -4.57 9.09
CA PHE A 6 -15.82 -4.84 8.79
C PHE A 6 -15.66 -5.95 7.75
N VAL A 7 -14.48 -6.01 7.15
CA VAL A 7 -14.05 -7.06 6.23
C VAL A 7 -12.72 -7.62 6.73
N THR A 8 -12.63 -8.94 6.89
CA THR A 8 -11.38 -9.62 7.24
C THR A 8 -10.47 -9.73 6.01
N LEU A 9 -9.32 -9.05 6.02
CA LEU A 9 -8.28 -9.16 5.00
C LEU A 9 -7.33 -10.31 5.39
N LYS A 10 -7.61 -11.50 4.87
CA LYS A 10 -6.87 -12.74 5.22
C LYS A 10 -5.47 -12.81 4.60
N ASN A 11 -5.23 -12.09 3.49
CA ASN A 11 -3.98 -12.13 2.74
C ASN A 11 -3.00 -11.04 3.21
N ARG A 12 -2.87 -10.87 4.52
CA ARG A 12 -1.99 -9.86 5.14
C ARG A 12 -0.91 -10.53 5.98
N GLY A 13 0.24 -9.87 6.03
CA GLY A 13 1.35 -10.23 6.89
C GLY A 13 1.78 -9.02 7.72
N LEU A 14 2.33 -9.29 8.88
CA LEU A 14 2.75 -8.28 9.85
C LEU A 14 4.26 -8.41 10.08
N ILE A 15 4.99 -7.30 9.95
CA ILE A 15 6.43 -7.24 10.27
C ILE A 15 6.63 -6.26 11.41
N HIS A 16 7.17 -6.74 12.53
CA HIS A 16 7.56 -5.90 13.65
C HIS A 16 9.02 -5.47 13.51
N ILE A 17 9.29 -4.20 13.76
CA ILE A 17 10.63 -3.62 13.82
C ILE A 17 10.80 -2.90 15.15
N GLU A 18 11.62 -3.47 16.01
CA GLU A 18 12.01 -2.92 17.31
C GLU A 18 13.43 -2.35 17.23
N GLY A 19 13.85 -1.67 18.30
CA GLY A 19 15.20 -1.12 18.45
C GLY A 19 15.28 0.40 18.31
N GLN A 20 16.41 0.96 18.72
CA GLN A 20 16.61 2.41 18.79
C GLN A 20 16.69 3.07 17.41
N ASP A 21 17.17 2.33 16.41
CA ASP A 21 17.39 2.85 15.05
C ASP A 21 16.18 2.66 14.12
N ARG A 22 15.05 2.10 14.58
CA ARG A 22 13.93 1.67 13.72
C ARG A 22 13.41 2.73 12.74
N HIS A 23 13.33 3.99 13.19
CA HIS A 23 12.93 5.13 12.35
C HIS A 23 13.98 5.43 11.27
N ALA A 24 15.23 5.65 11.68
CA ALA A 24 16.32 5.96 10.78
C ALA A 24 16.57 4.83 9.77
N PHE A 25 16.43 3.58 10.22
CA PHE A 25 16.51 2.37 9.41
C PHE A 25 15.50 2.37 8.26
N LEU A 26 14.22 2.64 8.53
CA LEU A 26 13.21 2.70 7.45
C LEU A 26 13.34 3.96 6.59
N GLN A 27 13.75 5.09 7.15
CA GLN A 27 13.72 6.37 6.44
C GLN A 27 14.49 6.34 5.11
N GLY A 28 15.63 5.63 5.04
CA GLY A 28 16.40 5.49 3.80
C GLY A 28 15.88 4.42 2.82
N LEU A 29 14.87 3.65 3.20
CA LEU A 29 14.38 2.49 2.43
C LEU A 29 13.00 2.71 1.81
N ILE A 30 12.15 3.49 2.48
CA ILE A 30 10.75 3.66 2.09
C ILE A 30 10.52 4.94 1.27
N THR A 31 9.46 4.95 0.48
CA THR A 31 9.09 6.08 -0.39
C THR A 31 8.45 7.26 0.35
N ASN A 32 7.93 7.04 1.56
CA ASN A 32 7.27 8.07 2.37
C ASN A 32 8.16 8.53 3.54
N ASP A 33 7.80 9.61 4.22
CA ASP A 33 8.60 10.17 5.31
C ASP A 33 8.18 9.60 6.67
N ILE A 34 9.06 8.84 7.32
CA ILE A 34 8.80 8.27 8.66
C ILE A 34 8.59 9.37 9.71
N GLY A 35 9.13 10.58 9.51
CA GLY A 35 8.95 11.71 10.41
C GLY A 35 7.52 12.24 10.46
N LEU A 36 6.66 11.85 9.52
CA LEU A 36 5.23 12.15 9.55
C LEU A 36 4.44 11.22 10.47
N LEU A 37 5.05 10.11 10.91
CA LEU A 37 4.40 9.15 11.78
C LEU A 37 4.23 9.74 13.19
N LYS A 38 3.01 9.69 13.69
CA LYS A 38 2.60 10.21 15.01
C LYS A 38 1.59 9.24 15.62
N PRO A 39 1.35 9.28 16.94
CA PRO A 39 0.28 8.49 17.56
C PRO A 39 -1.05 8.70 16.83
N GLY A 40 -1.70 7.60 16.44
CA GLY A 40 -2.97 7.62 15.70
C GLY A 40 -2.85 7.86 14.19
N VAL A 41 -1.64 8.08 13.67
CA VAL A 41 -1.36 8.19 12.24
C VAL A 41 -0.78 6.89 11.71
N ILE A 42 -1.23 6.48 10.54
CA ILE A 42 -0.68 5.38 9.77
C ILE A 42 -0.15 5.96 8.45
N LEU A 43 1.01 5.50 8.01
CA LEU A 43 1.59 5.89 6.73
C LEU A 43 1.37 4.79 5.70
N TYR A 44 1.20 5.15 4.44
CA TYR A 44 1.33 4.23 3.31
C TYR A 44 2.67 4.47 2.64
N ALA A 45 3.40 3.42 2.31
CA ALA A 45 4.70 3.53 1.66
C ALA A 45 5.00 2.28 0.83
N CYS A 46 6.03 2.39 -0.01
CA CYS A 46 6.56 1.26 -0.77
C CYS A 46 8.06 1.06 -0.49
N LEU A 47 8.50 -0.17 -0.71
CA LEU A 47 9.90 -0.54 -0.91
C LEU A 47 10.13 -0.74 -2.42
N LEU A 48 11.22 -0.19 -2.95
CA LEU A 48 11.54 -0.25 -4.38
C LEU A 48 12.81 -1.05 -4.66
N THR A 49 12.96 -1.45 -5.92
CA THR A 49 14.28 -1.82 -6.45
C THR A 49 15.18 -0.57 -6.51
N PRO A 50 16.52 -0.74 -6.58
CA PRO A 50 17.43 0.38 -6.84
C PRO A 50 17.13 1.15 -8.13
N GLN A 51 16.47 0.50 -9.10
CA GLN A 51 16.04 1.13 -10.36
C GLN A 51 14.69 1.86 -10.24
N GLY A 52 14.08 1.90 -9.04
CA GLY A 52 12.82 2.57 -8.76
C GLY A 52 11.57 1.80 -9.20
N LYS A 53 11.67 0.47 -9.30
CA LYS A 53 10.51 -0.40 -9.60
C LYS A 53 9.85 -0.88 -8.32
N PHE A 54 8.53 -1.06 -8.37
CA PHE A 54 7.73 -1.55 -7.26
C PHE A 54 8.22 -2.92 -6.77
N LEU A 55 8.38 -3.11 -5.46
CA LEU A 55 8.56 -4.44 -4.85
C LEU A 55 7.41 -4.78 -3.92
N HIS A 56 7.12 -3.89 -2.98
CA HIS A 56 6.11 -4.07 -1.93
C HIS A 56 5.50 -2.73 -1.57
N ASP A 57 4.22 -2.72 -1.26
CA ASP A 57 3.55 -1.68 -0.50
C ASP A 57 3.17 -2.19 0.89
N PHE A 58 3.08 -1.27 1.83
CA PHE A 58 2.71 -1.58 3.21
C PHE A 58 2.24 -0.33 3.93
N PHE A 59 1.50 -0.55 5.00
CA PHE A 59 1.16 0.49 5.95
C PHE A 59 2.14 0.44 7.11
N ILE A 60 2.47 1.58 7.70
CA ILE A 60 3.36 1.68 8.85
C ILE A 60 2.60 2.36 9.97
N HIS A 61 2.58 1.74 11.15
CA HIS A 61 2.10 2.38 12.37
C HIS A 61 3.11 2.27 13.50
N GLU A 62 3.13 3.28 14.37
CA GLU A 62 3.96 3.32 15.58
C GLU A 62 3.19 2.64 16.72
N GLY A 63 3.80 1.61 17.32
CA GLY A 63 3.47 1.11 18.65
C GLY A 63 4.40 1.72 19.70
N GLU A 64 4.26 1.34 20.98
CA GLU A 64 5.04 2.00 22.05
C GLU A 64 6.57 1.94 21.85
N ASN A 65 7.10 0.79 21.41
CA ASN A 65 8.53 0.57 21.22
C ASN A 65 8.86 -0.12 19.89
N PHE A 66 7.91 -0.15 18.96
CA PHE A 66 8.05 -0.85 17.68
C PHE A 66 7.36 -0.08 16.55
N LEU A 67 7.85 -0.30 15.33
CA LEU A 67 7.10 -0.05 14.11
C LEU A 67 6.46 -1.36 13.66
N LEU A 68 5.21 -1.32 13.23
CA LEU A 68 4.55 -2.47 12.65
C LEU A 68 4.15 -2.15 11.21
N LEU A 69 4.63 -3.01 10.31
CA LEU A 69 4.36 -2.95 8.89
C LEU A 69 3.27 -3.96 8.55
N ASP A 70 2.21 -3.47 7.95
CA ASP A 70 1.10 -4.25 7.44
C ASP A 70 1.24 -4.39 5.93
N CYS A 71 1.57 -5.60 5.48
CA CYS A 71 1.96 -5.90 4.10
C CYS A 71 1.15 -7.06 3.51
N GLU A 72 1.40 -7.38 2.24
CA GLU A 72 0.86 -8.57 1.59
C GLU A 72 1.40 -9.84 2.26
N GLY A 73 0.52 -10.79 2.59
CA GLY A 73 0.85 -11.98 3.37
C GLY A 73 1.62 -13.09 2.62
N GLY A 74 1.83 -14.20 3.32
CA GLY A 74 2.51 -15.40 2.83
C GLY A 74 3.94 -15.13 2.36
N VAL A 75 4.27 -15.66 1.19
CA VAL A 75 5.62 -15.57 0.59
C VAL A 75 6.06 -14.12 0.34
N ARG A 76 5.12 -13.19 0.20
CA ARG A 76 5.40 -11.76 -0.04
C ARG A 76 5.88 -11.08 1.23
N ALA A 77 5.25 -11.36 2.37
CA ALA A 77 5.71 -10.91 3.69
C ALA A 77 7.10 -11.46 4.01
N ARG A 78 7.36 -12.74 3.72
CA ARG A 78 8.69 -13.34 3.87
C ARG A 78 9.75 -12.65 3.00
N ASP A 79 9.45 -12.38 1.72
CA ASP A 79 10.37 -11.67 0.82
C ASP A 79 10.66 -10.24 1.32
N LEU A 80 9.65 -9.51 1.77
CA LEU A 80 9.84 -8.18 2.37
C LEU A 80 10.74 -8.25 3.61
N TYR A 81 10.47 -9.18 4.52
CA TYR A 81 11.29 -9.43 5.70
C TYR A 81 12.76 -9.70 5.35
N GLU A 82 13.03 -10.61 4.40
CA GLU A 82 14.38 -10.94 3.98
C GLU A 82 15.11 -9.76 3.32
N ARG A 83 14.39 -8.91 2.59
CA ARG A 83 14.94 -7.67 2.03
C ARG A 83 15.31 -6.67 3.12
N LEU A 84 14.43 -6.46 4.10
CA LEU A 84 14.73 -5.58 5.24
C LEU A 84 15.95 -6.07 6.03
N LEU A 85 16.06 -7.38 6.27
CA LEU A 85 17.24 -7.97 6.93
C LEU A 85 18.56 -7.67 6.20
N LYS A 86 18.56 -7.63 4.86
CA LYS A 86 19.76 -7.31 4.07
C LYS A 86 20.22 -5.86 4.30
N TYR A 87 19.30 -4.94 4.57
CA TYR A 87 19.62 -3.53 4.83
C TYR A 87 20.00 -3.25 6.29
N ARG A 88 19.81 -4.21 7.20
CA ARG A 88 19.97 -4.04 8.66
C ARG A 88 21.39 -3.74 9.13
N LEU A 89 22.41 -3.89 8.27
CA LEU A 89 23.81 -3.95 8.67
C LEU A 89 24.19 -2.80 9.64
N ARG A 90 24.50 -3.15 10.90
CA ARG A 90 24.86 -2.25 12.02
C ARG A 90 23.75 -1.38 12.60
N ALA A 91 22.53 -1.43 12.09
CA ALA A 91 21.39 -0.78 12.74
C ALA A 91 20.99 -1.58 13.99
N ASP A 92 20.77 -0.89 15.10
CA ASP A 92 20.15 -1.46 16.30
C ASP A 92 18.64 -1.61 16.07
N VAL A 93 18.31 -2.66 15.30
CA VAL A 93 16.94 -3.10 15.06
C VAL A 93 16.82 -4.61 15.14
N GLN A 94 15.68 -5.06 15.68
CA GLN A 94 15.22 -6.44 15.65
C GLN A 94 13.99 -6.51 14.75
N ILE A 95 13.97 -7.45 13.81
CA ILE A 95 12.88 -7.60 12.84
C ILE A 95 12.29 -9.00 13.01
N SER A 96 10.97 -9.09 13.09
CA SER A 96 10.23 -10.35 13.06
C SER A 96 9.08 -10.29 12.05
N VAL A 97 8.58 -11.45 11.61
CA VAL A 97 7.52 -11.54 10.61
C VAL A 97 6.49 -12.58 11.01
N GLU A 98 5.22 -12.18 10.95
CA GLU A 98 4.05 -13.04 10.91
C GLU A 98 3.55 -13.08 9.47
N GLU A 99 3.86 -14.15 8.75
CA GLU A 99 3.56 -14.24 7.31
C GLU A 99 2.04 -14.22 7.04
N ASN A 100 1.21 -14.69 7.98
CA ASN A 100 -0.24 -14.74 7.83
C ASN A 100 -0.91 -14.24 9.10
N SER A 101 -1.33 -12.98 9.10
CA SER A 101 -2.03 -12.37 10.22
C SER A 101 -3.16 -11.49 9.67
N PRO A 102 -4.43 -11.77 10.01
CA PRO A 102 -5.56 -11.04 9.44
C PRO A 102 -5.55 -9.59 9.94
N VAL A 103 -5.80 -8.66 9.01
CA VAL A 103 -6.09 -7.26 9.32
C VAL A 103 -7.53 -6.97 8.92
N TYR A 104 -8.21 -6.07 9.62
CA TYR A 104 -9.61 -5.79 9.40
C TYR A 104 -9.79 -4.39 8.81
N ALA A 105 -10.47 -4.30 7.67
CA ALA A 105 -10.94 -3.02 7.14
C ALA A 105 -12.31 -2.70 7.73
N VAL A 106 -12.44 -1.57 8.43
CA VAL A 106 -13.64 -1.15 9.15
C VAL A 106 -14.26 0.06 8.46
N PHE A 107 -15.55 -0.02 8.17
CA PHE A 107 -16.30 0.97 7.41
C PHE A 107 -17.48 1.52 8.21
N GLY A 108 -18.00 2.69 7.80
CA GLY A 108 -19.08 3.40 8.48
C GLY A 108 -18.59 4.25 9.65
N GLU A 109 -19.51 4.96 10.33
CA GLU A 109 -19.16 5.83 11.46
C GLU A 109 -18.74 5.01 12.69
N ASN A 110 -17.44 5.00 12.99
CA ASN A 110 -16.86 4.32 14.14
C ASN A 110 -15.45 4.85 14.44
N ASN A 111 -14.90 4.48 15.60
CA ASN A 111 -13.54 4.84 16.03
C ASN A 111 -12.61 3.61 16.14
N LEU A 112 -12.98 2.47 15.55
CA LEU A 112 -12.20 1.24 15.63
C LEU A 112 -11.06 1.26 14.61
N GLY A 113 -9.83 0.99 15.07
CA GLY A 113 -8.64 1.04 14.22
C GLY A 113 -8.21 2.46 13.85
N LEU A 114 -7.32 2.56 12.86
CA LEU A 114 -6.67 3.78 12.39
C LEU A 114 -7.18 4.16 10.99
N PRO A 115 -7.39 5.44 10.65
CA PRO A 115 -7.88 5.84 9.32
C PRO A 115 -6.99 5.31 8.19
N ASP A 116 -7.56 4.74 7.13
CA ASP A 116 -6.77 4.36 5.95
C ASP A 116 -6.22 5.62 5.27
N PRO A 117 -4.89 5.76 5.12
CA PRO A 117 -4.28 7.00 4.67
C PRO A 117 -4.42 7.20 3.16
N ARG A 118 -4.81 6.17 2.40
CA ARG A 118 -4.90 6.24 0.93
C ARG A 118 -6.13 7.01 0.48
N HIS A 119 -7.25 6.81 1.17
CA HIS A 119 -8.51 7.50 0.88
C HIS A 119 -9.49 7.35 2.05
N MET A 120 -10.24 8.42 2.36
CA MET A 120 -11.20 8.42 3.48
C MET A 120 -12.30 7.36 3.35
N GLU A 121 -12.72 7.04 2.12
CA GLU A 121 -13.72 6.01 1.86
C GLU A 121 -13.19 4.57 1.98
N MET A 122 -11.87 4.37 2.16
CA MET A 122 -11.32 3.06 2.52
C MET A 122 -11.51 2.72 4.00
N GLY A 123 -12.11 3.62 4.77
CA GLY A 123 -12.46 3.40 6.16
C GLY A 123 -11.22 3.40 7.05
N ARG A 124 -11.09 2.38 7.89
CA ARG A 124 -10.06 2.28 8.93
C ARG A 124 -9.42 0.89 8.91
N ARG A 125 -8.13 0.80 9.22
CA ARG A 125 -7.42 -0.47 9.48
C ARG A 125 -7.41 -0.78 10.97
N SER A 126 -7.89 -1.96 11.33
CA SER A 126 -7.81 -2.51 12.70
C SER A 126 -6.96 -3.77 12.72
N PHE A 127 -6.07 -3.85 13.71
CA PHE A 127 -5.23 -5.03 13.97
C PHE A 127 -5.86 -6.00 14.98
N GLU A 128 -7.03 -5.63 15.50
CA GLU A 128 -7.86 -6.45 16.37
C GLU A 128 -9.21 -6.68 15.71
N LYS A 129 -9.79 -7.88 15.89
CA LYS A 129 -11.08 -8.23 15.29
C LYS A 129 -12.20 -7.39 15.94
N PRO A 130 -12.97 -6.61 15.17
CA PRO A 130 -14.13 -5.90 15.72
C PRO A 130 -15.20 -6.89 16.21
N ALA A 131 -15.50 -6.89 17.51
CA ALA A 131 -16.41 -7.87 18.12
C ALA A 131 -17.90 -7.61 17.84
N GLU A 132 -18.29 -6.33 17.70
CA GLU A 132 -19.70 -5.90 17.67
C GLU A 132 -20.17 -5.47 16.26
N LEU A 133 -19.34 -5.61 15.25
CA LEU A 133 -19.65 -5.20 13.89
C LEU A 133 -20.03 -6.38 13.00
N GLU A 134 -20.84 -6.13 11.99
CA GLU A 134 -21.14 -7.11 10.95
C GLU A 134 -19.86 -7.44 10.15
N GLU A 135 -19.51 -8.73 10.02
CA GLU A 135 -18.47 -9.16 9.08
C GLU A 135 -19.08 -9.31 7.68
N ARG A 136 -18.54 -8.58 6.70
CA ARG A 136 -18.90 -8.71 5.29
C ARG A 136 -17.82 -9.45 4.50
N ALA A 137 -18.23 -9.97 3.35
CA ALA A 137 -17.36 -10.69 2.44
C ALA A 137 -16.26 -9.78 1.86
N PHE A 138 -15.17 -10.40 1.39
CA PHE A 138 -13.99 -9.71 0.86
C PHE A 138 -14.36 -8.76 -0.30
N GLU A 139 -15.33 -9.15 -1.11
CA GLU A 139 -15.86 -8.42 -2.27
C GLU A 139 -16.36 -7.02 -1.90
N ALA A 140 -16.84 -6.81 -0.67
CA ALA A 140 -17.25 -5.49 -0.21
C ALA A 140 -16.07 -4.51 -0.16
N TRP A 141 -14.93 -4.96 0.38
CA TRP A 141 -13.69 -4.18 0.39
C TRP A 141 -13.10 -4.06 -1.01
N ASP A 142 -13.10 -5.17 -1.75
CA ASP A 142 -12.47 -5.27 -3.06
C ASP A 142 -13.15 -4.35 -4.10
N ARG A 143 -14.48 -4.31 -4.09
CA ARG A 143 -15.27 -3.38 -4.91
C ARG A 143 -15.00 -1.92 -4.54
N GLN A 144 -14.89 -1.60 -3.25
CA GLN A 144 -14.63 -0.23 -2.79
C GLN A 144 -13.26 0.26 -3.30
N ARG A 145 -12.18 -0.51 -3.09
CA ARG A 145 -10.85 -0.11 -3.57
C ARG A 145 -10.78 0.00 -5.08
N ILE A 146 -11.45 -0.90 -5.82
CA ILE A 146 -11.48 -0.86 -7.29
C ILE A 146 -12.24 0.38 -7.74
N GLY A 147 -13.36 0.72 -7.10
CA GLY A 147 -14.13 1.94 -7.37
C GLY A 147 -13.33 3.23 -7.15
N LEU A 148 -12.36 3.20 -6.25
CA LEU A 148 -11.47 4.32 -5.92
C LEU A 148 -10.13 4.28 -6.69
N THR A 149 -9.95 3.33 -7.61
CA THR A 149 -8.70 3.13 -8.35
C THR A 149 -7.49 2.86 -7.44
N ILE A 150 -7.69 2.14 -6.33
CA ILE A 150 -6.64 1.83 -5.35
C ILE A 150 -6.08 0.42 -5.59
N PRO A 151 -4.77 0.28 -5.87
CA PRO A 151 -4.12 -1.01 -6.04
C PRO A 151 -4.03 -1.81 -4.73
N ASP A 152 -4.00 -3.13 -4.87
CA ASP A 152 -3.79 -4.11 -3.81
C ASP A 152 -2.48 -4.88 -4.04
N GLY A 153 -1.35 -4.27 -3.69
CA GLY A 153 -0.03 -4.89 -3.76
C GLY A 153 0.28 -5.58 -5.08
N SER A 154 0.79 -6.82 -5.01
CA SER A 154 1.22 -7.56 -6.20
C SER A 154 0.11 -8.00 -7.14
N ARG A 155 -1.15 -7.95 -6.67
CA ARG A 155 -2.32 -8.25 -7.49
C ARG A 155 -2.52 -7.21 -8.58
N ASP A 156 -2.18 -5.96 -8.31
CA ASP A 156 -2.39 -4.84 -9.23
C ASP A 156 -1.10 -4.21 -9.76
N LEU A 157 0.01 -4.34 -9.03
CA LEU A 157 1.33 -3.85 -9.42
C LEU A 157 2.31 -5.01 -9.56
N THR A 158 2.88 -5.19 -10.74
CA THR A 158 3.81 -6.30 -10.98
C THR A 158 5.17 -6.00 -10.35
N PRO A 159 5.64 -6.81 -9.38
CA PRO A 159 6.95 -6.60 -8.76
C PRO A 159 8.07 -6.54 -9.80
N GLU A 160 9.05 -5.68 -9.55
CA GLU A 160 10.22 -5.41 -10.40
C GLU A 160 9.94 -4.81 -11.78
N LYS A 161 8.66 -4.67 -12.18
CA LYS A 161 8.26 -4.11 -13.48
C LYS A 161 7.51 -2.80 -13.33
N SER A 162 6.51 -2.79 -12.45
CA SER A 162 5.63 -1.64 -12.27
C SER A 162 6.37 -0.45 -11.67
N THR A 163 5.89 0.74 -11.99
CA THR A 163 6.31 2.00 -11.39
C THR A 163 5.25 2.53 -10.45
N LEU A 164 5.65 3.41 -9.53
CA LEU A 164 4.71 4.02 -8.59
C LEU A 164 3.69 4.95 -9.27
N ASP A 165 4.14 5.59 -10.36
CA ASP A 165 3.33 6.43 -11.23
C ASP A 165 2.16 5.64 -11.84
N GLU A 166 2.44 4.44 -12.40
CA GLU A 166 1.41 3.53 -12.93
C GLU A 166 0.32 3.20 -11.90
N GLY A 167 0.68 3.11 -10.61
CA GLY A 167 -0.25 2.81 -9.52
C GLY A 167 -0.88 4.02 -8.83
N HIS A 168 -0.59 5.25 -9.28
CA HIS A 168 -0.96 6.50 -8.60
C HIS A 168 -0.55 6.56 -7.12
N ILE A 169 0.56 5.91 -6.76
CA ILE A 169 0.96 5.76 -5.35
C ILE A 169 1.23 7.11 -4.68
N ASP A 170 1.70 8.10 -5.43
CA ASP A 170 1.88 9.48 -4.96
C ASP A 170 0.54 10.13 -4.57
N ARG A 171 -0.52 9.94 -5.36
CA ARG A 171 -1.88 10.42 -5.08
C ARG A 171 -2.56 9.68 -3.92
N LEU A 172 -2.01 8.54 -3.52
CA LEU A 172 -2.48 7.73 -2.39
C LEU A 172 -1.67 7.98 -1.12
N ASN A 173 -1.01 9.13 -1.02
CA ASN A 173 -0.16 9.53 0.11
C ASN A 173 0.99 8.54 0.37
N GLY A 174 1.47 7.85 -0.69
CA GLY A 174 2.49 6.82 -0.62
C GLY A 174 3.92 7.28 -0.88
N VAL A 175 4.11 8.54 -1.32
CA VAL A 175 5.41 9.12 -1.68
C VAL A 175 5.55 10.49 -1.03
N SER A 176 6.69 10.74 -0.38
CA SER A 176 7.08 12.08 0.04
C SER A 176 8.17 12.58 -0.91
N TYR A 177 7.95 13.74 -1.53
CA TYR A 177 8.94 14.37 -2.41
C TYR A 177 9.85 15.37 -1.68
N ASP A 178 9.51 15.71 -0.43
CA ASP A 178 10.24 16.66 0.41
C ASP A 178 11.18 15.97 1.42
N LYS A 179 11.18 14.63 1.48
CA LYS A 179 12.07 13.86 2.36
C LYS A 179 13.49 13.72 1.81
N GLY A 180 14.39 13.25 2.66
CA GLY A 180 15.75 12.85 2.27
C GLY A 180 15.80 11.62 1.36
N CYS A 181 17.00 11.27 0.90
CA CYS A 181 17.18 10.23 -0.09
C CYS A 181 16.68 8.84 0.35
N TYR A 182 16.05 8.11 -0.57
CA TYR A 182 15.69 6.70 -0.38
C TYR A 182 16.00 5.85 -1.63
N VAL A 183 16.06 4.53 -1.47
CA VAL A 183 16.40 3.59 -2.55
C VAL A 183 15.38 3.67 -3.70
N GLY A 184 15.87 3.90 -4.93
CA GLY A 184 15.04 3.90 -6.14
C GLY A 184 14.26 5.20 -6.38
N GLN A 185 14.58 6.28 -5.66
CA GLN A 185 13.89 7.56 -5.79
C GLN A 185 14.03 8.22 -7.17
N GLU A 186 15.14 7.98 -7.90
CA GLU A 186 15.50 8.75 -9.09
C GLU A 186 14.46 8.58 -10.20
N LEU A 187 13.94 7.36 -10.38
CA LEU A 187 12.88 7.09 -11.35
C LEU A 187 11.56 7.74 -10.92
N THR A 188 11.19 7.59 -9.64
CA THR A 188 9.96 8.14 -9.06
C THR A 188 9.92 9.66 -9.20
N ALA A 189 10.97 10.35 -8.78
CA ALA A 189 11.10 11.80 -8.90
C ALA A 189 11.07 12.24 -10.37
N ARG A 190 11.78 11.52 -11.25
CA ARG A 190 11.81 11.84 -12.68
C ARG A 190 10.42 11.73 -13.33
N MET A 191 9.64 10.71 -12.99
CA MET A 191 8.28 10.55 -13.51
C MET A 191 7.38 11.68 -13.05
N HIS A 192 7.41 12.01 -11.77
CA HIS A 192 6.62 13.10 -11.18
C HIS A 192 6.94 14.47 -11.82
N TYR A 193 8.22 14.88 -11.84
CA TYR A 193 8.60 16.23 -12.30
C TYR A 193 8.61 16.40 -13.82
N ARG A 194 8.69 15.31 -14.60
CA ARG A 194 8.77 15.39 -16.07
C ARG A 194 7.52 14.87 -16.79
N GLY A 195 6.50 14.39 -16.06
CA GLY A 195 5.26 13.86 -16.66
C GLY A 195 5.52 12.73 -17.66
N LEU A 196 6.39 11.78 -17.33
CA LEU A 196 6.76 10.69 -18.23
C LEU A 196 5.79 9.51 -18.19
N GLY A 197 4.81 9.55 -17.28
CA GLY A 197 3.73 8.58 -17.17
C GLY A 197 2.94 8.48 -18.46
N LYS A 198 2.68 7.24 -18.89
CA LYS A 198 1.89 6.96 -20.10
C LYS A 198 0.86 5.86 -19.88
N LYS A 199 0.94 5.19 -18.74
CA LYS A 199 0.07 4.07 -18.38
C LYS A 199 -0.27 4.24 -16.91
N HIS A 200 -1.56 4.16 -16.58
CA HIS A 200 -2.03 4.32 -15.22
C HIS A 200 -3.15 3.33 -14.93
N LEU A 201 -3.26 2.89 -13.68
CA LEU A 201 -4.41 2.12 -13.23
C LEU A 201 -5.66 3.00 -13.33
N GLN A 202 -6.72 2.42 -13.87
CA GLN A 202 -8.02 3.05 -13.99
C GLN A 202 -9.11 2.04 -13.65
N THR A 203 -10.15 2.54 -12.99
CA THR A 203 -11.39 1.78 -12.80
C THR A 203 -12.14 1.69 -14.12
N VAL A 204 -12.47 0.48 -14.54
CA VAL A 204 -13.15 0.21 -15.81
C VAL A 204 -14.31 -0.78 -15.62
N PRO A 205 -15.38 -0.70 -16.40
CA PRO A 205 -16.37 -1.79 -16.46
C PRO A 205 -15.76 -3.04 -17.11
N ILE A 206 -15.98 -4.23 -16.54
CA ILE A 206 -15.34 -5.47 -17.07
C ILE A 206 -15.83 -5.83 -18.48
N ASN A 207 -17.00 -5.34 -18.87
CA ASN A 207 -17.61 -5.63 -20.17
C ASN A 207 -17.26 -4.58 -21.23
N ALA A 208 -16.48 -3.56 -20.88
CA ALA A 208 -16.05 -2.51 -21.81
C ALA A 208 -14.65 -2.00 -21.45
N LEU A 209 -13.65 -2.90 -21.46
CA LEU A 209 -12.26 -2.51 -21.28
C LEU A 209 -11.79 -1.64 -22.46
N PRO A 210 -11.04 -0.55 -22.19
CA PRO A 210 -10.36 0.20 -23.24
C PRO A 210 -9.42 -0.69 -24.06
N VAL A 211 -9.25 -0.36 -25.34
CA VAL A 211 -8.37 -1.13 -26.23
C VAL A 211 -6.94 -1.09 -25.71
N GLY A 212 -6.33 -2.27 -25.55
CA GLY A 212 -4.97 -2.41 -25.05
C GLY A 212 -4.83 -2.24 -23.52
N ALA A 213 -5.94 -2.11 -22.79
CA ALA A 213 -5.92 -2.15 -21.33
C ALA A 213 -5.55 -3.56 -20.82
N GLU A 214 -4.74 -3.61 -19.78
CA GLU A 214 -4.37 -4.85 -19.09
C GLU A 214 -5.18 -4.95 -17.79
N LEU A 215 -6.21 -5.80 -17.76
CA LEU A 215 -6.98 -6.04 -16.53
C LEU A 215 -6.06 -6.62 -15.45
N ARG A 216 -6.04 -5.99 -14.27
CA ARG A 216 -5.26 -6.45 -13.11
C ARG A 216 -6.12 -7.22 -12.12
N SER A 217 -7.24 -6.62 -11.72
CA SER A 217 -8.20 -7.25 -10.81
C SER A 217 -9.63 -6.83 -11.15
N SER A 218 -10.61 -7.60 -10.65
CA SER A 218 -12.03 -7.28 -10.82
C SER A 218 -12.85 -7.76 -9.63
N CYS A 219 -14.01 -7.12 -9.43
CA CYS A 219 -15.02 -7.51 -8.47
C CYS A 219 -16.41 -7.25 -9.05
N GLY A 220 -17.13 -8.31 -9.41
CA GLY A 220 -18.41 -8.20 -10.12
C GLY A 220 -18.25 -7.54 -11.50
N ASP A 221 -18.90 -6.40 -11.70
CA ASP A 221 -18.96 -5.66 -12.96
C ASP A 221 -17.91 -4.55 -13.11
N VAL A 222 -17.08 -4.32 -12.09
CA VAL A 222 -15.97 -3.35 -12.11
C VAL A 222 -14.62 -4.04 -12.06
N GLY A 223 -13.65 -3.45 -12.74
CA GLY A 223 -12.26 -3.88 -12.83
C GLY A 223 -11.29 -2.75 -12.61
N LEU A 224 -10.08 -3.09 -12.18
CA LEU A 224 -8.92 -2.21 -12.16
C LEU A 224 -7.99 -2.65 -13.29
N ALA A 225 -7.74 -1.77 -14.26
CA ALA A 225 -6.94 -2.10 -15.42
C ALA A 225 -5.83 -1.06 -15.62
N LEU A 226 -4.66 -1.51 -16.08
CA LEU A 226 -3.61 -0.61 -16.53
C LEU A 226 -3.95 -0.13 -17.93
N VAL A 227 -4.29 1.15 -18.07
CA VAL A 227 -4.73 1.78 -19.32
C VAL A 227 -3.62 2.71 -19.80
N ARG A 228 -3.35 2.69 -21.11
CA ARG A 228 -2.43 3.63 -21.73
C ARG A 228 -3.17 4.92 -22.05
N GLU A 229 -2.64 6.06 -21.64
CA GLU A 229 -3.17 7.35 -22.06
C GLU A 229 -2.91 7.54 -23.56
N GLU A 230 -3.98 7.80 -24.32
CA GLU A 230 -3.86 8.26 -25.69
C GLU A 230 -3.25 9.67 -25.66
N LYS A 231 -2.33 9.96 -26.58
CA LYS A 231 -1.86 11.33 -26.73
C LYS A 231 -3.08 12.17 -27.11
N SER A 232 -3.34 13.25 -26.36
CA SER A 232 -4.11 14.35 -26.93
C SER A 232 -3.28 14.91 -28.08
N ASP A 233 -3.74 14.69 -29.31
CA ASP A 233 -3.23 15.41 -30.48
C ASP A 233 -3.70 16.87 -30.34
N ASP A 234 -2.90 17.69 -29.66
CA ASP A 234 -2.93 19.15 -29.78
C ASP A 234 -1.90 19.61 -30.83
#